data_AF-A0AA35Q579-F1
#
_entry.id   AF-A0AA35Q579-F1
#
_cell.length_a   1.000
_cell.length_b   1.000
_cell.length_c   1.000
_cell.angle_alpha   90.00
_cell.angle_beta   90.00
_cell.angle_gamma   90.00
#
_symmetry.space_group_name_H-M   'P 1'
#
loop_
_entity.id
_entity.type
_entity.pdbx_description
1 polymer ?
#
loop_
_entity_poly.entity_id
_entity_poly.type
_entity_poly.pdbx_seq_one_letter_code
_entity_poly.pdbx_strand_id
1 'polypeptide(L)'
;MKSLVRASHVETKTGTGLTEAEIYGNIFAFNFTGHDTTAHSFTFAIYFLAANPDVQAWIRGEIQEVLGENDAEWSYTQDFPRLKRCLAVLMETIRLYTPVPVAKWTDQQAQTLEIGDQVVHITPETMIITAYVALHTQPENWGSDAVDWRPSRWVTSTSIQSTLDEEELITPRQGSFIGWSDGSRDCVGRKFSQVEFVATLARFFRDWRVDPVPLGEENLESARERVKNLIKTDSRMVLLLQMLHPERAPLRWSKITGSATNVQR
;
A
#
# COMPACT_ATOMS: atom_id res chain seq x y z
N MET A 1 18.07 8.74 -4.14
CA MET A 1 18.80 10.02 -4.36
C MET A 1 20.33 9.89 -4.34
N LYS A 2 20.98 9.22 -3.36
CA LYS A 2 22.46 9.03 -3.36
C LYS A 2 23.02 8.44 -4.67
N SER A 3 22.29 7.54 -5.33
CA SER A 3 22.70 6.96 -6.61
C SER A 3 22.69 7.97 -7.78
N LEU A 4 21.78 8.96 -7.78
CA LEU A 4 21.75 10.03 -8.79
C LEU A 4 22.93 10.98 -8.60
N VAL A 5 23.23 11.34 -7.35
CA VAL A 5 24.41 12.16 -7.00
C VAL A 5 25.70 11.44 -7.39
N ARG A 6 25.77 10.12 -7.15
CA ARG A 6 26.90 9.31 -7.60
C ARG A 6 27.02 9.28 -9.13
N ALA A 7 25.91 9.22 -9.86
CA ALA A 7 25.92 9.28 -11.33
C ALA A 7 26.43 10.62 -11.89
N SER A 8 26.12 11.74 -11.22
CA SER A 8 26.67 13.07 -11.54
C SER A 8 28.20 13.12 -11.39
N HIS A 9 28.73 12.49 -10.34
CA HIS A 9 30.17 12.43 -10.10
C HIS A 9 30.91 11.54 -11.12
N VAL A 10 30.21 10.63 -11.80
CA VAL A 10 30.78 9.82 -12.89
C VAL A 10 30.79 10.66 -14.17
N GLU A 11 29.72 11.39 -14.47
CA GLU A 11 29.66 12.32 -15.62
C GLU A 11 30.84 13.30 -15.64
N THR A 12 31.08 13.97 -14.50
CA THR A 12 32.17 14.94 -14.34
C THR A 12 33.57 14.35 -14.52
N LYS A 13 33.73 13.02 -14.38
CA LYS A 13 35.03 12.33 -14.50
C LYS A 13 35.24 11.62 -15.83
N THR A 14 34.19 11.10 -16.46
CA THR A 14 34.30 10.22 -17.63
C THR A 14 33.51 10.70 -18.84
N GLY A 15 32.72 11.77 -18.71
CA GLY A 15 31.75 12.19 -19.74
C GLY A 15 30.60 11.20 -19.91
N THR A 16 30.49 10.19 -19.04
CA THR A 16 29.47 9.15 -19.08
C THR A 16 28.71 9.14 -17.75
N GLY A 17 27.62 9.89 -17.66
CA GLY A 17 26.76 9.97 -16.49
C GLY A 17 25.54 10.84 -16.77
N LEU A 18 24.77 11.15 -15.72
CA LEU A 18 23.60 12.03 -15.86
C LEU A 18 24.01 13.48 -15.69
N THR A 19 23.65 14.30 -16.68
CA THR A 19 23.73 15.76 -16.62
C THR A 19 22.94 16.31 -15.43
N GLU A 20 23.29 17.51 -15.00
CA GLU A 20 22.54 18.21 -13.93
C GLU A 20 21.05 18.37 -14.27
N ALA A 21 20.73 18.69 -15.53
CA ALA A 21 19.36 18.78 -16.01
C ALA A 21 18.63 17.43 -15.95
N GLU A 22 19.28 16.33 -16.32
CA GLU A 22 18.70 14.98 -16.19
C GLU A 22 18.50 14.60 -14.72
N ILE A 23 19.40 14.99 -13.83
CA ILE A 23 19.24 14.76 -12.38
C ILE A 23 18.03 15.52 -11.85
N TYR A 24 17.91 16.81 -12.16
CA TYR A 24 16.74 17.59 -11.76
C TYR A 24 15.44 17.03 -12.35
N GLY A 25 15.44 16.62 -13.62
CA GLY A 25 14.30 15.97 -14.26
C GLY A 25 13.90 14.67 -13.57
N ASN A 26 14.87 13.82 -13.21
CA ASN A 26 14.62 12.58 -12.48
C ASN A 26 14.11 12.84 -11.06
N ILE A 27 14.68 13.81 -10.33
CA ILE A 27 14.21 14.20 -9.00
C ILE A 27 12.76 14.68 -9.08
N PHE A 28 12.44 15.55 -10.04
CA PHE A 28 11.06 16.00 -10.27
C PHE A 28 10.14 14.81 -10.54
N ALA A 29 10.51 13.92 -11.47
CA ALA A 29 9.71 12.75 -11.82
C ALA A 29 9.45 11.81 -10.63
N PHE A 30 10.46 11.56 -9.78
CA PHE A 30 10.29 10.71 -8.59
C PHE A 30 9.41 11.36 -7.53
N ASN A 31 9.55 12.66 -7.29
CA ASN A 31 8.69 13.37 -6.33
C ASN A 31 7.25 13.41 -6.83
N PHE A 32 7.03 13.76 -8.11
CA PHE A 32 5.70 13.83 -8.69
C PHE A 32 4.99 12.48 -8.67
N THR A 33 5.66 11.41 -9.10
CA THR A 33 5.04 10.07 -9.17
C THR A 33 4.86 9.41 -7.80
N GLY A 34 5.76 9.69 -6.85
CA GLY A 34 5.74 9.10 -5.51
C GLY A 34 4.85 9.82 -4.50
N HIS A 35 4.63 11.13 -4.67
CA HIS A 35 3.91 11.94 -3.66
C HIS A 35 2.42 11.57 -3.58
N ASP A 36 1.66 11.78 -4.66
CA ASP A 36 0.21 11.66 -4.61
C ASP A 36 -0.24 10.19 -4.52
N THR A 37 0.51 9.27 -5.14
CA THR A 37 0.20 7.83 -5.08
C THR A 37 0.32 7.28 -3.65
N THR A 38 1.40 7.64 -2.93
CA THR A 38 1.59 7.26 -1.54
C THR A 38 0.58 7.96 -0.62
N ALA A 39 0.33 9.26 -0.83
CA ALA A 39 -0.63 10.03 -0.03
C ALA A 39 -2.05 9.44 -0.10
N HIS A 40 -2.56 9.12 -1.30
CA HIS A 40 -3.87 8.48 -1.44
C HIS A 40 -3.90 7.07 -0.86
N SER A 41 -2.81 6.29 -0.98
CA SER A 41 -2.70 4.98 -0.33
C SER A 41 -2.84 5.10 1.19
N PHE A 42 -2.19 6.10 1.81
CA PHE A 42 -2.35 6.38 3.24
C PHE A 42 -3.77 6.80 3.59
N THR A 43 -4.39 7.69 2.82
CA THR A 43 -5.76 8.12 3.07
C THR A 43 -6.71 6.92 3.13
N PHE A 44 -6.67 6.03 2.14
CA PHE A 44 -7.50 4.82 2.16
C PHE A 44 -7.19 3.94 3.36
N ALA A 45 -5.91 3.65 3.62
CA ALA A 45 -5.53 2.76 4.71
C ALA A 45 -5.91 3.32 6.09
N ILE A 46 -5.73 4.62 6.33
CA ILE A 46 -6.10 5.27 7.60
C ILE A 46 -7.61 5.20 7.81
N TYR A 47 -8.41 5.44 6.77
CA TYR A 47 -9.87 5.32 6.85
C TYR A 47 -10.31 3.88 7.10
N PHE A 48 -9.68 2.90 6.44
CA PHE A 48 -9.92 1.49 6.72
C PHE A 48 -9.53 1.11 8.16
N LEU A 49 -8.37 1.55 8.64
CA LEU A 49 -7.93 1.30 10.01
C LEU A 49 -8.88 1.92 11.03
N ALA A 50 -9.34 3.16 10.81
CA ALA A 50 -10.33 3.81 11.67
C ALA A 50 -11.64 3.03 11.76
N ALA A 51 -12.05 2.40 10.66
CA ALA A 51 -13.25 1.57 10.60
C ALA A 51 -13.07 0.15 11.15
N ASN A 52 -11.84 -0.33 11.34
CA ASN A 52 -11.51 -1.71 11.73
C ASN A 52 -10.52 -1.72 12.93
N PRO A 53 -11.01 -1.52 14.17
CA PRO A 53 -10.17 -1.43 15.37
C PRO A 53 -9.42 -2.73 15.70
N ASP A 54 -9.95 -3.87 15.27
CA ASP A 54 -9.32 -5.18 15.35
C ASP A 54 -8.04 -5.25 14.51
N VAL A 55 -8.07 -4.69 13.29
CA VAL A 55 -6.88 -4.60 12.43
C VAL A 55 -5.85 -3.62 13.02
N GLN A 56 -6.30 -2.50 13.61
CA GLN A 56 -5.39 -1.61 14.36
C GLN A 56 -4.70 -2.33 15.51
N ALA A 57 -5.44 -3.12 16.29
CA ALA A 57 -4.86 -3.91 17.38
C ALA A 57 -3.88 -4.98 16.85
N TRP A 58 -4.22 -5.62 15.73
CA TRP A 58 -3.40 -6.65 15.09
C TRP A 58 -2.04 -6.14 14.60
N ILE A 59 -1.99 -4.99 13.91
CA ILE A 59 -0.71 -4.37 13.52
C ILE A 59 0.03 -3.80 14.72
N ARG A 60 -0.68 -3.31 15.74
CA ARG A 60 -0.04 -2.77 16.94
C ARG A 60 0.69 -3.84 17.73
N GLY A 61 0.12 -5.04 17.86
CA GLY A 61 0.80 -6.17 18.48
C GLY A 61 2.13 -6.48 17.80
N GLU A 62 2.16 -6.44 16.47
CA GLU A 62 3.40 -6.58 15.71
C GLU A 62 4.39 -5.45 15.99
N ILE A 63 3.93 -4.20 15.92
CA ILE A 63 4.77 -3.03 16.14
C ILE A 63 5.42 -3.08 17.54
N GLN A 64 4.67 -3.48 18.56
CA GLN A 64 5.15 -3.59 19.94
C GLN A 64 6.19 -4.70 20.11
N GLU A 65 6.00 -5.85 19.46
CA GLU A 65 6.96 -6.95 19.54
C GLU A 65 8.25 -6.68 18.76
N VAL A 66 8.15 -6.04 17.59
CA VAL A 66 9.32 -5.74 16.74
C VAL A 66 10.13 -4.58 17.30
N LEU A 67 9.47 -3.49 17.70
CA LEU A 67 10.14 -2.23 18.08
C LEU A 67 10.26 -2.04 19.60
N GLY A 68 9.51 -2.79 20.40
CA GLY A 68 9.48 -2.65 21.85
C GLY A 68 9.03 -1.27 22.32
N GLU A 69 9.44 -0.90 23.54
CA GLU A 69 9.20 0.42 24.13
C GLU A 69 10.30 1.45 23.80
N ASN A 70 11.38 1.03 23.14
CA ASN A 70 12.53 1.89 22.89
C ASN A 70 12.34 2.73 21.62
N ASP A 71 12.55 4.03 21.74
CA ASP A 71 12.65 4.98 20.62
C ASP A 71 13.98 4.85 19.83
N ALA A 72 14.58 3.66 19.82
CA ALA A 72 15.86 3.41 19.12
C ALA A 72 15.71 3.60 17.61
N GLU A 73 16.82 3.91 16.93
CA GLU A 73 16.86 3.99 15.46
C GLU A 73 16.46 2.64 14.85
N TRP A 74 15.42 2.63 14.02
CA TRP A 74 14.93 1.43 13.36
C TRP A 74 15.85 1.00 12.22
N SER A 75 16.07 -0.30 12.13
CA SER A 75 16.88 -0.93 11.11
C SER A 75 16.03 -1.37 9.92
N TYR A 76 16.33 -0.83 8.74
CA TYR A 76 15.72 -1.31 7.49
C TYR A 76 16.00 -2.80 7.23
N THR A 77 17.15 -3.34 7.64
CA THR A 77 17.50 -4.75 7.36
C THR A 77 16.97 -5.73 8.39
N GLN A 78 16.72 -5.29 9.63
CA GLN A 78 16.28 -6.16 10.72
C GLN A 78 14.79 -5.98 11.05
N ASP A 79 14.29 -4.75 11.13
CA ASP A 79 12.94 -4.46 11.62
C ASP A 79 11.90 -4.48 10.51
N PHE A 80 12.18 -3.82 9.37
CA PHE A 80 11.23 -3.77 8.25
C PHE A 80 10.76 -5.16 7.77
N PRO A 81 11.62 -6.19 7.61
CA PRO A 81 11.17 -7.52 7.21
C PRO A 81 10.24 -8.22 8.22
N ARG A 82 10.25 -7.78 9.49
CA ARG A 82 9.41 -8.32 10.56
C ARG A 82 8.06 -7.61 10.67
N LEU A 83 7.90 -6.42 10.08
CA LEU A 83 6.65 -5.64 10.05
C LEU A 83 5.70 -6.07 8.90
N LYS A 84 5.42 -7.38 8.83
CA LYS A 84 4.66 -8.04 7.75
C LYS A 84 3.19 -7.64 7.75
N ARG A 85 2.56 -7.49 8.91
CA ARG A 85 1.15 -7.08 9.06
C ARG A 85 0.95 -5.62 8.65
N CYS A 86 1.89 -4.73 8.98
CA CYS A 86 1.90 -3.37 8.44
C CYS A 86 2.02 -3.35 6.92
N LEU A 87 2.86 -4.22 6.34
CA LEU A 87 2.97 -4.36 4.89
C LEU A 87 1.68 -4.97 4.29
N ALA A 88 1.04 -5.91 4.97
CA ALA A 88 -0.23 -6.50 4.55
C ALA A 88 -1.36 -5.46 4.45
N VAL A 89 -1.38 -4.46 5.35
CA VAL A 89 -2.30 -3.32 5.26
C VAL A 89 -2.11 -2.54 3.97
N LEU A 90 -0.86 -2.27 3.56
CA LEU A 90 -0.57 -1.62 2.28
C LEU A 90 -1.03 -2.47 1.10
N MET A 91 -0.64 -3.75 1.09
CA MET A 91 -0.93 -4.68 0.00
C MET A 91 -2.45 -4.80 -0.23
N GLU A 92 -3.22 -4.94 0.85
CA GLU A 92 -4.67 -5.04 0.76
C GLU A 92 -5.34 -3.73 0.36
N THR A 93 -4.83 -2.60 0.85
CA THR A 93 -5.33 -1.29 0.46
C THR A 93 -5.12 -1.05 -1.03
N ILE A 94 -3.93 -1.31 -1.55
CA ILE A 94 -3.63 -1.15 -2.98
C ILE A 94 -4.41 -2.16 -3.83
N ARG A 95 -4.64 -3.38 -3.34
CA ARG A 95 -5.46 -4.38 -4.05
C ARG A 95 -6.86 -3.87 -4.33
N LEU A 96 -7.52 -3.26 -3.35
CA LEU A 96 -8.89 -2.78 -3.53
C LEU A 96 -8.97 -1.36 -4.09
N TYR A 97 -7.98 -0.51 -3.78
CA TYR A 97 -7.94 0.91 -4.12
C TYR A 97 -6.59 1.27 -4.75
N THR A 98 -6.29 0.64 -5.91
CA THR A 98 -5.06 0.95 -6.66
C THR A 98 -5.05 2.41 -7.10
N PRO A 99 -4.07 3.24 -6.69
CA PRO A 99 -4.04 4.66 -7.05
C PRO A 99 -3.95 4.93 -8.55
N VAL A 100 -3.21 4.10 -9.31
CA VAL A 100 -2.94 4.28 -10.73
C VAL A 100 -3.15 2.97 -11.51
N PRO A 101 -4.25 2.79 -12.24
CA PRO A 101 -4.34 1.75 -13.27
C PRO A 101 -3.58 2.23 -14.52
N VAL A 102 -2.41 1.63 -14.78
CA VAL A 102 -1.53 2.07 -15.88
C VAL A 102 -1.97 1.46 -17.21
N ALA A 103 -2.38 2.31 -18.16
CA ALA A 103 -2.58 1.92 -19.55
C ALA A 103 -1.25 1.58 -20.23
N LYS A 104 -1.27 0.57 -21.11
CA LYS A 104 -0.14 0.18 -21.96
C LYS A 104 -0.47 0.53 -23.41
N TRP A 105 0.54 0.60 -24.26
CA TRP A 105 0.38 0.91 -25.68
C TRP A 105 1.24 -0.04 -26.50
N THR A 106 0.71 -0.49 -27.64
CA THR A 106 1.55 -1.03 -28.72
C THR A 106 2.27 0.13 -29.40
N ASP A 107 3.45 -0.16 -29.95
CA ASP A 107 4.23 0.80 -30.70
C ASP A 107 3.74 0.90 -32.15
N GLN A 108 4.59 1.32 -33.08
CA GLN A 108 4.26 1.37 -34.50
C GLN A 108 4.12 -0.02 -35.15
N GLN A 109 4.36 -1.10 -34.41
CA GLN A 109 4.23 -2.46 -34.89
C GLN A 109 3.09 -3.20 -34.18
N ALA A 110 2.46 -4.10 -34.92
CA ALA A 110 1.45 -4.98 -34.33
C ALA A 110 2.11 -5.92 -33.33
N GLN A 111 1.41 -6.21 -32.25
CA GLN A 111 1.85 -7.14 -31.22
C GLN A 111 0.97 -8.39 -31.27
N THR A 112 1.58 -9.57 -31.22
CA THR A 112 0.87 -10.84 -31.16
C THR A 112 0.88 -11.37 -29.74
N LEU A 113 -0.29 -11.69 -29.21
CA LEU A 113 -0.45 -12.37 -27.93
C LEU A 113 -0.94 -13.79 -28.16
N GLU A 114 -0.27 -14.75 -27.54
CA GLU A 114 -0.70 -16.14 -27.48
C GLU A 114 -1.40 -16.38 -26.14
N ILE A 115 -2.68 -16.74 -26.18
CA ILE A 115 -3.53 -16.96 -25.01
C ILE A 115 -4.09 -18.39 -25.11
N GLY A 116 -3.38 -19.34 -24.51
CA GLY A 116 -3.68 -20.76 -24.73
C GLY A 116 -3.53 -21.11 -26.20
N ASP A 117 -4.57 -21.66 -26.81
CA ASP A 117 -4.59 -22.01 -28.24
C ASP A 117 -5.04 -20.84 -29.15
N GLN A 118 -5.34 -19.67 -28.57
CA GLN A 118 -5.77 -18.49 -29.32
C GLN A 118 -4.60 -17.56 -29.59
N VAL A 119 -4.53 -17.06 -30.83
CA VAL A 119 -3.61 -16.01 -31.24
C VAL A 119 -4.40 -14.72 -31.44
N VAL A 120 -4.05 -13.69 -30.67
CA VAL A 120 -4.68 -12.36 -30.74
C VAL A 120 -3.66 -11.39 -31.32
N HIS A 121 -4.01 -10.75 -32.42
CA HIS A 121 -3.22 -9.67 -33.01
C HIS A 121 -3.74 -8.32 -32.54
N ILE A 122 -2.91 -7.61 -31.80
CA ILE A 122 -3.15 -6.23 -31.40
C ILE A 122 -2.52 -5.32 -32.43
N THR A 123 -3.31 -4.45 -33.04
CA THR A 123 -2.83 -3.49 -34.03
C THR A 123 -1.78 -2.53 -33.44
N PRO A 124 -0.97 -1.89 -34.29
CA PRO A 124 -0.13 -0.76 -33.86
C PRO A 124 -0.93 0.31 -33.13
N GLU A 125 -0.24 1.12 -32.32
CA GLU A 125 -0.76 2.34 -31.69
C GLU A 125 -2.06 2.14 -30.89
N THR A 126 -2.21 0.96 -30.30
CA THR A 126 -3.42 0.54 -29.60
C THR A 126 -3.21 0.67 -28.09
N MET A 127 -4.09 1.43 -27.43
CA MET A 127 -4.13 1.53 -25.97
C MET A 127 -4.77 0.26 -25.38
N ILE A 128 -4.08 -0.34 -24.43
CA ILE A 128 -4.50 -1.51 -23.67
C ILE A 128 -4.70 -1.10 -22.21
N ILE A 129 -5.92 -1.22 -21.73
CA ILE A 129 -6.26 -0.95 -20.32
C ILE A 129 -6.56 -2.28 -19.65
N THR A 130 -5.70 -2.68 -18.71
CA THR A 130 -5.98 -3.86 -17.88
C THR A 130 -7.07 -3.52 -16.87
N ALA A 131 -8.01 -4.44 -16.65
CA ALA A 131 -9.05 -4.27 -15.64
C ALA A 131 -8.50 -4.60 -14.23
N TYR A 132 -7.75 -3.67 -13.63
CA TYR A 132 -7.08 -3.85 -12.32
C TYR A 132 -8.07 -4.30 -11.24
N VAL A 133 -9.20 -3.59 -11.10
CA VAL A 133 -10.20 -3.90 -10.07
C VAL A 133 -10.75 -5.31 -10.25
N ALA A 134 -11.18 -5.67 -11.46
CA ALA A 134 -11.71 -7.00 -11.73
C ALA A 134 -10.68 -8.10 -11.40
N LEU A 135 -9.43 -7.90 -11.82
CA LEU A 135 -8.33 -8.82 -11.53
C LEU A 135 -8.07 -8.97 -10.02
N HIS A 136 -8.05 -7.85 -9.31
CA HIS A 136 -7.76 -7.79 -7.89
C HIS A 136 -8.94 -8.26 -7.03
N THR A 137 -10.16 -8.33 -7.57
CA THR A 137 -11.35 -8.80 -6.85
C THR A 137 -11.93 -10.10 -7.44
N GLN A 138 -11.19 -10.80 -8.30
CA GLN A 138 -11.64 -12.04 -8.93
C GLN A 138 -11.76 -13.17 -7.88
N PRO A 139 -12.96 -13.74 -7.62
CA PRO A 139 -13.16 -14.72 -6.54
C PRO A 139 -12.31 -15.99 -6.69
N GLU A 140 -11.99 -16.41 -7.91
CA GLU A 140 -11.14 -17.58 -8.17
C GLU A 140 -9.70 -17.39 -7.66
N ASN A 141 -9.23 -16.14 -7.55
CA ASN A 141 -7.91 -15.83 -7.00
C ASN A 141 -7.96 -15.38 -5.54
N TRP A 142 -9.06 -14.73 -5.12
CA TRP A 142 -9.13 -13.99 -3.85
C TRP A 142 -10.17 -14.53 -2.85
N GLY A 143 -10.93 -15.56 -3.22
CA GLY A 143 -11.98 -16.16 -2.40
C GLY A 143 -13.34 -15.46 -2.52
N SER A 144 -14.35 -16.00 -1.83
CA SER A 144 -15.72 -15.43 -1.83
C SER A 144 -15.78 -14.03 -1.20
N ASP A 145 -14.80 -13.68 -0.39
CA ASP A 145 -14.66 -12.40 0.28
C ASP A 145 -13.72 -11.43 -0.48
N ALA A 146 -13.54 -11.63 -1.79
CA ALA A 146 -12.59 -10.88 -2.61
C ALA A 146 -12.78 -9.35 -2.56
N VAL A 147 -13.98 -8.86 -2.29
CA VAL A 147 -14.28 -7.42 -2.19
C VAL A 147 -14.11 -6.86 -0.78
N ASP A 148 -13.84 -7.72 0.20
CA ASP A 148 -13.65 -7.33 1.59
C ASP A 148 -12.20 -6.93 1.84
N TRP A 149 -12.02 -5.80 2.50
CA TRP A 149 -10.71 -5.32 2.94
C TRP A 149 -10.27 -6.16 4.13
N ARG A 150 -9.42 -7.17 3.89
CA ARG A 150 -8.93 -8.12 4.88
C ARG A 150 -7.41 -8.27 4.79
N PRO A 151 -6.62 -7.40 5.45
CA PRO A 151 -5.16 -7.45 5.41
C PRO A 151 -4.57 -8.80 5.83
N SER A 152 -5.20 -9.51 6.76
CA SER A 152 -4.74 -10.84 7.20
C SER A 152 -4.67 -11.87 6.07
N ARG A 153 -5.32 -11.67 4.91
CA ARG A 153 -5.19 -12.56 3.75
C ARG A 153 -3.77 -12.64 3.19
N TRP A 154 -2.92 -11.66 3.50
CA TRP A 154 -1.55 -11.58 3.01
C TRP A 154 -0.55 -12.25 3.95
N VAL A 155 -0.99 -12.68 5.14
CA VAL A 155 -0.12 -13.27 6.16
C VAL A 155 -0.59 -14.68 6.42
N THR A 156 0.31 -15.64 6.26
CA THR A 156 0.10 -17.02 6.69
C THR A 156 1.01 -17.34 7.86
N SER A 157 0.68 -18.38 8.60
CA SER A 157 1.57 -18.90 9.63
C SER A 157 1.60 -20.42 9.61
N THR A 158 2.77 -20.97 9.90
CA THR A 158 3.05 -22.41 9.83
C THR A 158 2.57 -23.20 11.04
N SER A 159 2.17 -22.52 12.14
CA SER A 159 1.71 -23.16 13.36
C SER A 159 0.46 -22.49 13.98
N ILE A 160 -0.31 -23.25 14.75
CA ILE A 160 -1.54 -22.77 15.45
C ILE A 160 -1.18 -21.86 16.64
N GLN A 161 0.06 -21.90 17.12
CA GLN A 161 0.60 -21.14 18.25
C GLN A 161 1.81 -20.32 17.81
N SER A 162 1.68 -19.66 16.66
CA SER A 162 2.81 -19.05 16.00
C SER A 162 3.25 -17.73 16.61
N THR A 163 4.57 -17.53 16.55
CA THR A 163 5.22 -16.26 16.86
C THR A 163 5.25 -15.38 15.60
N LEU A 164 5.45 -14.07 15.72
CA LEU A 164 5.55 -13.17 14.54
C LEU A 164 6.68 -13.54 13.58
N ASP A 165 7.74 -14.15 14.11
CA ASP A 165 8.88 -14.56 13.30
C ASP A 165 8.51 -15.73 12.36
N GLU A 166 7.48 -16.53 12.70
CA GLU A 166 6.92 -17.61 11.87
C GLU A 166 5.86 -17.14 10.87
N GLU A 167 5.45 -15.87 10.91
CA GLU A 167 4.54 -15.32 9.90
C GLU A 167 5.25 -15.17 8.56
N GLU A 168 4.58 -15.49 7.46
CA GLU A 168 5.11 -15.29 6.10
C GLU A 168 4.13 -14.49 5.26
N LEU A 169 4.67 -13.64 4.38
CA LEU A 169 3.87 -12.93 3.40
C LEU A 169 3.54 -13.85 2.23
N ILE A 170 2.25 -13.95 1.93
CA ILE A 170 1.77 -14.74 0.80
C ILE A 170 2.13 -14.02 -0.50
N THR A 171 2.75 -14.76 -1.42
CA THR A 171 2.90 -14.32 -2.81
C THR A 171 1.66 -14.74 -3.59
N PRO A 172 0.86 -13.80 -4.12
CA PRO A 172 -0.35 -14.13 -4.86
C PRO A 172 0.01 -14.82 -6.18
N ARG A 173 -0.95 -15.54 -6.76
CA ARG A 173 -0.78 -16.17 -8.07
C ARG A 173 -0.29 -15.12 -9.07
N GLN A 174 0.69 -15.47 -9.91
CA GLN A 174 1.21 -14.55 -10.92
C GLN A 174 0.07 -13.95 -11.76
N GLY A 175 0.13 -12.64 -11.95
CA GLY A 175 -0.89 -11.89 -12.67
C GLY A 175 -2.18 -11.62 -11.90
N SER A 176 -2.41 -12.18 -10.70
CA SER A 176 -3.63 -11.90 -9.91
C SER A 176 -3.55 -10.62 -9.07
N PHE A 177 -2.33 -10.09 -8.88
CA PHE A 177 -2.06 -8.83 -8.19
C PHE A 177 -1.03 -8.02 -8.97
N ILE A 178 -1.38 -6.77 -9.29
CA ILE A 178 -0.55 -5.84 -10.10
C ILE A 178 -0.55 -4.43 -9.49
N GLY A 179 -0.53 -4.32 -8.16
CA GLY A 179 -0.63 -3.05 -7.43
C GLY A 179 0.44 -2.00 -7.78
N TRP A 180 1.55 -2.44 -8.37
CA TRP A 180 2.66 -1.60 -8.84
C TRP A 180 2.90 -1.76 -10.36
N SER A 181 1.90 -2.20 -11.12
CA SER A 181 2.08 -2.76 -12.47
C SER A 181 2.92 -4.06 -12.44
N ASP A 182 3.24 -4.61 -13.60
CA ASP A 182 4.10 -5.78 -13.77
C ASP A 182 5.01 -5.63 -15.01
N GLY A 183 5.99 -6.51 -15.15
CA GLY A 183 6.91 -6.61 -16.29
C GLY A 183 7.95 -5.49 -16.36
N SER A 184 8.41 -5.16 -17.57
CA SER A 184 9.42 -4.13 -17.82
C SER A 184 9.00 -2.71 -17.41
N ARG A 185 7.72 -2.52 -17.10
CA ARG A 185 7.12 -1.27 -16.67
C ARG A 185 6.51 -1.38 -15.25
N ASP A 186 7.05 -2.28 -14.43
CA ASP A 186 6.82 -2.32 -12.98
C ASP A 186 7.31 -1.03 -12.33
N CYS A 187 6.68 -0.63 -11.23
CA CYS A 187 6.98 0.60 -10.52
C CYS A 187 8.36 0.55 -9.87
N VAL A 188 9.26 1.41 -10.33
CA VAL A 188 10.59 1.61 -9.72
C VAL A 188 10.51 2.06 -8.26
N GLY A 189 9.41 2.69 -7.86
CA GLY A 189 9.15 3.15 -6.50
C GLY A 189 8.61 2.08 -5.54
N ARG A 190 8.30 0.85 -6.00
CA ARG A 190 7.60 -0.16 -5.19
C ARG A 190 8.24 -0.39 -3.82
N LYS A 191 9.55 -0.61 -3.79
CA LYS A 191 10.23 -0.89 -2.52
C LYS A 191 10.27 0.34 -1.61
N PHE A 192 10.46 1.53 -2.20
CA PHE A 192 10.45 2.78 -1.45
C PHE A 192 9.08 3.03 -0.80
N SER A 193 7.99 2.89 -1.56
CA SER A 193 6.63 3.07 -1.03
C SER A 193 6.29 2.06 0.05
N GLN A 194 6.73 0.80 -0.09
CA GLN A 194 6.55 -0.21 0.97
C GLN A 194 7.23 0.19 2.28
N VAL A 195 8.50 0.63 2.20
CA VAL A 195 9.28 1.01 3.38
C VAL A 195 8.72 2.28 4.04
N GLU A 196 8.45 3.30 3.23
CA GLU A 196 7.87 4.57 3.70
C GLU A 196 6.53 4.32 4.40
N PHE A 197 5.66 3.53 3.80
CA PHE A 197 4.34 3.24 4.34
C PHE A 197 4.40 2.45 5.64
N VAL A 198 5.19 1.38 5.67
CA VAL A 198 5.37 0.53 6.87
C VAL A 198 5.98 1.32 8.02
N ALA A 199 7.04 2.10 7.77
CA ALA A 199 7.67 2.91 8.79
C ALA A 199 6.69 3.96 9.34
N THR A 200 5.91 4.60 8.47
CA THR A 200 4.92 5.59 8.88
C THR A 200 3.81 4.96 9.74
N LEU A 201 3.23 3.84 9.30
CA LEU A 201 2.23 3.12 10.10
C LEU A 201 2.80 2.68 11.44
N ALA A 202 4.00 2.08 11.44
CA ALA A 202 4.66 1.65 12.66
C ALA A 202 4.83 2.83 13.64
N ARG A 203 5.15 4.04 13.13
CA ARG A 203 5.36 5.21 13.99
C ARG A 203 4.07 5.72 14.60
N PHE A 204 3.03 5.88 13.78
CA PHE A 204 1.75 6.38 14.27
C PHE A 204 1.08 5.36 15.20
N PHE A 205 0.96 4.10 14.77
CA PHE A 205 0.15 3.09 15.46
C PHE A 205 0.82 2.41 16.66
N ARG A 206 2.11 2.69 16.91
CA ARG A 206 2.75 2.33 18.19
C ARG A 206 2.06 3.02 19.37
N ASP A 207 1.93 4.34 19.27
CA ASP A 207 1.51 5.21 20.38
C ASP A 207 0.11 5.78 20.20
N TRP A 208 -0.46 5.71 18.99
CA TRP A 208 -1.75 6.32 18.66
C TRP A 208 -2.72 5.30 18.09
N ARG A 209 -4.01 5.58 18.26
CA ARG A 209 -5.09 4.97 17.49
C ARG A 209 -5.87 6.05 16.76
N VAL A 210 -6.53 5.65 15.68
CA VAL A 210 -7.47 6.50 14.96
C VAL A 210 -8.87 5.92 15.07
N ASP A 211 -9.84 6.77 15.40
CA ASP A 211 -11.24 6.40 15.51
C ASP A 211 -12.08 7.40 14.69
N PRO A 212 -13.21 7.00 14.09
CA PRO A 212 -14.14 7.97 13.54
C PRO A 212 -14.76 8.81 14.64
N VAL A 213 -15.02 10.07 14.31
CA VAL A 213 -15.82 10.96 15.16
C VAL A 213 -17.30 10.68 14.87
N PRO A 214 -18.09 10.24 15.86
CA PRO A 214 -19.53 10.08 15.70
C PRO A 214 -20.19 11.44 15.43
N LEU A 215 -21.18 11.46 14.53
CA LEU A 215 -21.90 12.68 14.17
C LEU A 215 -23.35 12.58 14.67
N GLY A 216 -23.85 13.66 15.29
CA GLY A 216 -25.21 13.68 15.85
C GLY A 216 -25.39 12.63 16.95
N GLU A 217 -26.37 11.73 16.77
CA GLU A 217 -26.70 10.65 17.71
C GLU A 217 -26.03 9.31 17.36
N GLU A 218 -25.10 9.29 16.40
CA GLU A 218 -24.37 8.06 16.06
C GLU A 218 -23.57 7.52 17.26
N ASN A 219 -23.59 6.20 17.44
CA ASN A 219 -22.59 5.52 18.24
C ASN A 219 -21.33 5.22 17.40
N LEU A 220 -20.28 4.72 18.05
CA LEU A 220 -18.99 4.47 17.38
C LEU A 220 -19.10 3.43 16.26
N GLU A 221 -19.96 2.43 16.39
CA GLU A 221 -20.13 1.39 15.37
C GLU A 221 -20.83 1.94 14.13
N SER A 222 -21.89 2.72 14.31
CA SER A 222 -22.55 3.44 13.22
C SER A 222 -21.58 4.40 12.51
N ALA A 223 -20.70 5.07 13.27
CA ALA A 223 -19.67 5.93 12.70
C ALA A 223 -18.63 5.15 11.86
N ARG A 224 -18.25 3.93 12.26
CA ARG A 224 -17.37 3.05 11.47
C ARG A 224 -18.04 2.60 10.17
N GLU A 225 -19.31 2.21 10.23
CA GLU A 225 -20.06 1.86 9.01
C GLU A 225 -20.19 3.05 8.06
N ARG A 226 -20.40 4.27 8.58
CA ARG A 226 -20.36 5.49 7.76
C ARG A 226 -19.01 5.69 7.08
N VAL A 227 -17.89 5.44 7.76
CA VAL A 227 -16.54 5.49 7.16
C VAL A 227 -16.40 4.46 6.04
N LYS A 228 -16.77 3.19 6.28
CA LYS A 228 -16.70 2.13 5.25
C LYS A 228 -17.54 2.49 4.02
N ASN A 229 -18.74 3.03 4.24
CA ASN A 229 -19.61 3.49 3.17
C ASN A 229 -19.03 4.69 2.42
N LEU A 230 -18.40 5.64 3.12
CA LEU A 230 -17.75 6.78 2.48
C LEU A 230 -16.62 6.31 1.56
N ILE A 231 -15.74 5.41 2.02
CA ILE A 231 -14.66 4.86 1.19
C ILE A 231 -15.22 4.30 -0.13
N LYS A 232 -16.30 3.52 -0.07
CA LYS A 232 -16.92 2.93 -1.28
C LYS A 232 -17.57 3.97 -2.19
N THR A 233 -18.28 4.93 -1.61
CA THR A 233 -19.17 5.84 -2.37
C THR A 233 -18.47 7.08 -2.89
N ASP A 234 -17.39 7.50 -2.25
CA ASP A 234 -16.69 8.77 -2.50
C ASP A 234 -15.36 8.60 -3.26
N SER A 235 -14.94 7.36 -3.52
CA SER A 235 -13.76 7.04 -4.32
C SER A 235 -13.99 7.29 -5.80
N ARG A 236 -13.19 8.14 -6.44
CA ARG A 236 -13.28 8.43 -7.88
C ARG A 236 -11.91 8.47 -8.52
N MET A 237 -11.86 8.02 -9.78
CA MET A 237 -10.70 8.21 -10.64
C MET A 237 -10.73 9.65 -11.17
N VAL A 238 -9.78 10.47 -10.74
CA VAL A 238 -9.51 11.78 -11.35
C VAL A 238 -8.22 11.63 -12.16
N LEU A 239 -7.10 12.21 -11.70
CA LEU A 239 -5.77 11.81 -12.16
C LEU A 239 -5.38 10.47 -11.53
N LEU A 240 -5.66 10.33 -10.23
CA LEU A 240 -5.45 9.15 -9.42
C LEU A 240 -6.77 8.74 -8.78
N LEU A 241 -6.86 7.48 -8.33
CA LEU A 241 -7.94 7.06 -7.46
C LEU A 241 -7.79 7.74 -6.09
N GLN A 242 -8.81 8.51 -5.70
CA GLN A 242 -8.82 9.25 -4.45
C GLN A 242 -10.24 9.37 -3.87
N MET A 243 -10.33 9.64 -2.56
CA MET A 243 -11.57 10.13 -1.93
C MET A 243 -11.72 11.63 -2.20
N LEU A 244 -12.88 12.07 -2.67
CA LEU A 244 -13.11 13.47 -3.04
C LEU A 244 -13.42 14.38 -1.84
N HIS A 245 -14.13 13.83 -0.86
CA HIS A 245 -14.67 14.51 0.31
C HIS A 245 -14.43 13.70 1.60
N PRO A 246 -13.16 13.34 1.92
CA PRO A 246 -12.83 12.57 3.13
C PRO A 246 -13.31 13.25 4.42
N GLU A 247 -13.42 14.58 4.44
CA GLU A 247 -13.90 15.38 5.58
C GLU A 247 -15.33 15.04 6.03
N ARG A 248 -16.14 14.36 5.19
CA ARG A 248 -17.49 13.89 5.54
C ARG A 248 -17.48 12.74 6.55
N ALA A 249 -16.34 12.08 6.74
CA ALA A 249 -16.11 11.17 7.85
C ALA A 249 -14.88 11.60 8.66
N PRO A 250 -15.04 12.59 9.56
CA PRO A 250 -13.92 13.09 10.34
C PRO A 250 -13.36 12.00 11.25
N LEU A 251 -12.04 11.98 11.35
CA LEU A 251 -11.29 11.03 12.18
C LEU A 251 -10.62 11.77 13.35
N ARG A 252 -10.47 11.09 14.47
CA ARG A 252 -9.77 11.56 15.66
C ARG A 252 -8.64 10.63 16.02
N TRP A 253 -7.45 11.20 16.19
CA TRP A 253 -6.29 10.51 16.73
C TRP A 253 -6.25 10.63 18.25
N SER A 254 -6.03 9.52 18.93
CA SER A 254 -5.91 9.49 20.39
C SER A 254 -4.63 8.76 20.78
N LYS A 255 -3.83 9.36 21.66
CA LYS A 255 -2.65 8.69 22.22
C LYS A 255 -3.10 7.60 23.18
N ILE A 256 -2.46 6.44 23.09
CA ILE A 256 -2.75 5.30 23.95
C ILE A 256 -1.82 5.37 25.15
N THR A 257 -2.34 5.78 26.31
CA THR A 257 -1.60 5.82 27.57
C THR A 257 -1.39 4.40 28.12
N GLY A 258 -0.17 4.12 28.63
CA GLY A 258 0.41 2.79 28.80
C GLY A 258 -0.27 1.79 29.75
N SER A 259 0.09 0.53 29.47
CA SER A 259 -0.02 -0.76 30.17
C SER A 259 -1.00 -0.93 31.32
N ALA A 260 -1.92 -1.88 31.15
CA ALA A 260 -2.50 -2.64 32.24
C ALA A 260 -1.41 -3.49 32.94
N THR A 261 -0.67 -2.89 33.86
CA THR A 261 0.04 -3.58 34.93
C THR A 261 -0.70 -3.33 36.25
N ASN A 262 -1.95 -3.79 36.31
CA ASN A 262 -2.63 -4.06 37.58
C ASN A 262 -2.65 -5.58 37.80
N VAL A 263 -1.49 -6.14 38.12
CA VAL A 263 -1.44 -7.36 38.93
C VAL A 263 -1.29 -6.87 40.36
N GLN A 264 -2.42 -6.75 41.04
CA GLN A 264 -2.44 -6.58 42.49
C GLN A 264 -1.73 -7.77 43.13
N ARG A 265 -0.76 -7.48 44.00
CA ARG A 265 -0.34 -8.38 45.07
C ARG A 265 -1.41 -8.44 46.15
#